data_AF-A0A959CDF1-F1
#
_entry.id   AF-A0A959CDF1-F1
#
_cell.length_a   1.000
_cell.length_b   1.000
_cell.length_c   1.000
_cell.angle_alpha   90.00
_cell.angle_beta   90.00
_cell.angle_gamma   90.00
#
_symmetry.space_group_name_H-M   'P 1'
#
loop_
_entity.id
_entity.type
_entity.pdbx_description
1 polymer ?
#
loop_
_entity_poly.entity_id
_entity_poly.type
_entity_poly.pdbx_seq_one_letter_code
_entity_poly.pdbx_strand_id
1 'polypeptide(L)'
;MWTETYNFYTQGFIAFLPPLVGLLITLFGIYAIRITRREQKSEEHKDGCVMPFLFSYIAFGLLWTTGVGYQLGGEYFDYRSALNNHRYQEVEGGVENYNAHVIGMQGEEAFTVRGVEFHYSPYSLFGFRKTRRRGGPLDNGVYVRIHHYKGKILRLWIRA
;
A
#
# COMPACT_ATOMS: atom_id res chain seq x y z
N MET A 1 15.21 -13.30 22.46
CA MET A 1 15.32 -13.89 21.10
C MET A 1 14.78 -12.88 20.09
N TRP A 2 15.27 -12.81 18.85
CA TRP A 2 14.71 -11.88 17.84
C TRP A 2 13.50 -12.47 17.13
N THR A 3 12.41 -11.71 17.05
CA THR A 3 11.19 -12.08 16.31
C THR A 3 10.94 -11.07 15.20
N GLU A 4 10.96 -11.53 13.95
CA GLU A 4 10.61 -10.69 12.80
C GLU A 4 9.12 -10.39 12.80
N THR A 5 8.77 -9.12 13.01
CA THR A 5 7.37 -8.69 13.14
C THR A 5 6.83 -8.07 11.86
N TYR A 6 7.73 -7.55 11.01
CA TYR A 6 7.37 -6.99 9.72
C TYR A 6 8.48 -7.20 8.70
N ASN A 7 8.07 -7.57 7.49
CA ASN A 7 8.93 -7.73 6.34
C ASN A 7 8.23 -7.16 5.10
N PHE A 8 8.86 -6.18 4.46
CA PHE A 8 8.33 -5.55 3.26
C PHE A 8 8.06 -6.53 2.11
N TYR A 9 8.85 -7.60 1.96
CA TYR A 9 8.65 -8.56 0.87
C TYR A 9 7.31 -9.29 0.98
N THR A 10 6.88 -9.63 2.20
CA THR A 10 5.65 -10.41 2.40
C THR A 10 4.41 -9.52 2.48
N GLN A 11 4.52 -8.31 3.04
CA GLN A 11 3.37 -7.43 3.26
C GLN A 11 3.17 -6.37 2.16
N GLY A 12 4.19 -6.09 1.34
CA GLY A 12 4.12 -5.10 0.27
C GLY A 12 3.18 -5.46 -0.88
N PHE A 13 2.84 -6.75 -1.06
CA PHE A 13 1.96 -7.20 -2.13
C PHE A 13 0.52 -6.64 -2.02
N ILE A 14 0.05 -6.39 -0.80
CA ILE A 14 -1.32 -5.88 -0.55
C ILE A 14 -1.53 -4.51 -1.21
N ALA A 15 -0.46 -3.74 -1.40
CA ALA A 15 -0.51 -2.46 -2.11
C ALA A 15 -0.96 -2.59 -3.58
N PHE A 16 -0.89 -3.78 -4.19
CA PHE A 16 -1.33 -4.00 -5.56
C PHE A 16 -2.81 -4.38 -5.71
N LEU A 17 -3.57 -4.51 -4.62
CA LEU A 17 -5.02 -4.77 -4.70
C LEU A 17 -5.80 -3.66 -5.42
N PRO A 18 -5.57 -2.35 -5.17
CA PRO A 18 -6.36 -1.31 -5.82
C PRO A 18 -6.21 -1.27 -7.36
N PRO A 19 -5.00 -1.44 -7.95
CA PRO A 19 -4.86 -1.61 -9.40
C PRO A 19 -5.63 -2.82 -9.96
N LEU A 20 -5.70 -3.94 -9.23
CA LEU A 20 -6.46 -5.12 -9.63
C LEU A 20 -7.97 -4.84 -9.69
N VAL A 21 -8.50 -4.04 -8.76
CA VAL A 21 -9.91 -3.61 -8.81
C VAL A 21 -10.20 -2.82 -10.09
N GLY A 22 -9.32 -1.91 -10.49
CA GLY A 22 -9.48 -1.16 -11.75
C GLY A 22 -9.40 -2.06 -12.99
N LEU A 23 -8.58 -3.12 -12.96
CA LEU A 23 -8.55 -4.13 -14.02
C LEU A 23 -9.86 -4.93 -14.09
N LEU A 24 -10.42 -5.32 -12.95
CA LEU A 24 -11.71 -6.03 -12.90
C LEU A 24 -12.86 -5.15 -13.45
N ILE A 25 -12.90 -3.87 -13.07
CA ILE A 25 -13.82 -2.86 -13.62
C ILE A 25 -13.68 -2.79 -15.14
N THR A 26 -12.45 -2.72 -15.64
CA THR A 26 -12.15 -2.66 -17.08
C THR A 26 -12.63 -3.92 -17.81
N LEU A 27 -12.32 -5.11 -17.28
CA LEU A 27 -12.73 -6.39 -17.85
C LEU A 27 -14.25 -6.55 -17.87
N PHE A 28 -14.92 -6.12 -16.79
CA PHE A 28 -16.38 -6.11 -16.72
C PHE A 28 -16.99 -5.18 -17.76
N GLY A 29 -16.45 -3.98 -17.93
CA GLY A 29 -16.90 -3.05 -18.98
C GLY A 29 -16.75 -3.65 -20.39
N ILE A 30 -15.62 -4.29 -20.68
CA ILE A 30 -15.39 -4.98 -21.96
C ILE A 30 -16.39 -6.12 -22.16
N TYR A 31 -16.65 -6.91 -21.11
CA TYR A 31 -17.63 -7.99 -21.14
C TYR A 31 -19.05 -7.48 -21.40
N ALA A 32 -19.47 -6.41 -20.72
CA ALA A 32 -20.76 -5.77 -20.93
C ALA A 32 -20.94 -5.28 -22.37
N ILE A 33 -19.93 -4.60 -22.95
CA ILE A 33 -19.95 -4.20 -24.37
C ILE A 33 -20.15 -5.41 -25.28
N ARG A 34 -19.52 -6.55 -25.00
CA ARG A 34 -19.67 -7.77 -25.82
C ARG A 34 -21.08 -8.36 -25.75
N ILE A 35 -21.74 -8.31 -24.59
CA ILE A 35 -23.14 -8.76 -24.45
C ILE A 35 -24.07 -7.82 -25.19
N THR A 36 -23.99 -6.50 -24.94
CA THR A 36 -24.88 -5.52 -25.58
C THR A 36 -24.73 -5.55 -27.11
N ARG A 37 -23.51 -5.74 -27.63
CA ARG A 37 -23.30 -5.94 -29.09
C ARG A 37 -23.91 -7.22 -29.64
N ARG A 38 -24.02 -8.29 -28.84
CA ARG A 38 -24.69 -9.54 -29.26
C ARG A 38 -26.20 -9.35 -29.35
N GLU A 39 -26.79 -8.69 -28.35
CA GLU A 39 -28.24 -8.44 -28.28
C GLU A 39 -28.70 -7.40 -29.32
N GLN A 40 -27.94 -6.32 -29.54
CA GLN A 40 -28.23 -5.33 -30.59
C GLN A 40 -28.20 -5.88 -32.01
N LYS A 41 -27.45 -6.96 -32.26
CA LYS A 41 -27.46 -7.61 -33.57
C LYS A 41 -28.77 -8.36 -33.85
N SER A 42 -29.58 -8.57 -32.81
CA SER A 42 -30.87 -9.28 -32.85
C SER A 42 -32.08 -8.33 -32.85
N GLU A 43 -31.94 -7.10 -32.36
CA GLU A 43 -33.02 -6.11 -32.35
C GLU A 43 -32.61 -4.83 -33.08
N GLU A 44 -33.41 -4.47 -34.09
CA GLU A 44 -33.24 -3.26 -34.88
C GLU A 44 -33.53 -2.02 -34.01
N HIS A 45 -32.46 -1.46 -33.44
CA HIS A 45 -32.28 -0.05 -33.11
C HIS A 45 -32.98 0.51 -31.85
N LYS A 46 -32.25 0.70 -30.73
CA LYS A 46 -32.49 1.80 -29.75
C LYS A 46 -31.45 2.12 -28.64
N ASP A 47 -30.15 1.79 -28.72
CA ASP A 47 -29.22 2.04 -27.57
C ASP A 47 -28.17 3.14 -27.76
N GLY A 48 -28.60 4.33 -28.20
CA GLY A 48 -27.69 5.49 -28.34
C GLY A 48 -27.00 5.91 -27.03
N CYS A 49 -27.58 5.61 -25.86
CA CYS A 49 -27.09 6.08 -24.56
C CYS A 49 -26.16 5.09 -23.82
N VAL A 50 -26.25 3.79 -24.10
CA VAL A 50 -25.53 2.75 -23.33
C VAL A 50 -24.06 2.67 -23.73
N MET A 51 -23.75 2.80 -25.02
CA MET A 51 -22.38 2.72 -25.53
C MET A 51 -21.44 3.82 -24.98
N PRO A 52 -21.77 5.13 -25.02
CA PRO A 52 -20.87 6.16 -24.49
C PRO A 52 -20.61 5.99 -22.98
N PHE A 53 -21.61 5.56 -22.22
CA PHE A 53 -21.45 5.25 -20.80
C PHE A 53 -20.43 4.11 -20.59
N LEU A 54 -20.57 2.99 -21.30
CA LEU A 54 -19.63 1.86 -21.17
C LEU A 54 -18.19 2.22 -21.55
N PHE A 55 -18.01 3.07 -22.57
CA PHE A 55 -16.68 3.59 -22.92
C PHE A 55 -16.10 4.49 -21.82
N SER A 56 -16.89 5.39 -21.23
CA SER A 56 -16.43 6.21 -20.10
C SER A 56 -16.06 5.35 -18.88
N TYR A 57 -16.80 4.26 -18.62
CA TYR A 57 -16.54 3.33 -17.53
C TYR A 57 -15.21 2.59 -17.71
N ILE A 58 -14.91 2.11 -18.93
CA ILE A 58 -13.62 1.49 -19.26
C ILE A 58 -12.49 2.51 -19.15
N ALA A 59 -12.68 3.72 -19.68
CA ALA A 59 -11.68 4.80 -19.60
C ALA A 59 -11.35 5.13 -18.14
N PHE A 60 -12.36 5.21 -17.28
CA PHE A 60 -12.17 5.40 -15.84
C PHE A 60 -11.37 4.26 -15.21
N GLY A 61 -11.71 3.00 -15.51
CA GLY A 61 -10.96 1.83 -15.01
C GLY A 61 -9.48 1.86 -15.41
N LEU A 62 -9.19 2.20 -16.67
CA LEU A 62 -7.83 2.35 -17.17
C LEU A 62 -7.08 3.50 -16.50
N LEU A 63 -7.71 4.67 -16.37
CA LEU A 63 -7.12 5.83 -15.69
C LEU A 63 -6.83 5.53 -14.21
N TRP A 64 -7.76 4.88 -13.52
CA TRP A 64 -7.57 4.45 -12.13
C TRP A 64 -6.40 3.47 -11.99
N THR A 65 -6.38 2.41 -12.79
CA THR A 65 -5.31 1.40 -12.74
C THR A 65 -3.96 1.99 -13.07
N THR A 66 -3.88 2.85 -14.09
CA THR A 66 -2.60 3.48 -14.49
C THR A 66 -2.13 4.49 -13.45
N GLY A 67 -3.01 5.38 -12.97
CA GLY A 67 -2.66 6.39 -11.98
C GLY A 67 -2.19 5.76 -10.66
N VAL A 68 -3.01 4.89 -10.08
CA VAL A 68 -2.68 4.22 -8.82
C VAL A 68 -1.50 3.25 -9.01
N GLY A 69 -1.47 2.50 -10.12
CA GLY A 69 -0.40 1.57 -10.42
C GLY A 69 0.96 2.24 -10.61
N TYR A 70 1.00 3.41 -11.25
CA TYR A 70 2.24 4.16 -11.45
C TYR A 70 2.82 4.66 -10.13
N GLN A 71 1.98 5.28 -9.29
CA GLN A 71 2.40 5.80 -7.99
C GLN A 71 2.91 4.68 -7.06
N LEU A 72 2.16 3.59 -6.95
CA LEU A 72 2.52 2.48 -6.06
C LEU A 72 3.68 1.65 -6.60
N GLY A 73 3.76 1.48 -7.92
CA GLY A 73 4.87 0.79 -8.57
C GLY A 73 6.21 1.46 -8.26
N GLY A 74 6.28 2.80 -8.39
CA GLY A 74 7.51 3.56 -8.15
C GLY A 74 8.06 3.35 -6.74
N GLU A 75 7.24 3.54 -5.72
CA GLU A 75 7.66 3.33 -4.32
C GLU A 75 8.03 1.87 -4.05
N TYR A 76 7.22 0.92 -4.53
CA TYR A 76 7.48 -0.50 -4.33
C TYR A 76 8.83 -0.92 -4.91
N PHE A 77 9.13 -0.50 -6.15
CA PHE A 77 10.39 -0.84 -6.80
C PHE A 77 11.58 -0.13 -6.16
N ASP A 78 11.44 1.12 -5.68
CA ASP A 78 12.51 1.82 -4.96
C ASP A 78 12.84 1.09 -3.64
N TYR A 79 11.83 0.74 -2.83
CA TYR A 79 12.02 0.01 -1.58
C TYR A 79 12.56 -1.42 -1.79
N ARG A 80 12.03 -2.13 -2.80
CA ARG A 80 12.52 -3.46 -3.17
C ARG A 80 13.96 -3.41 -3.65
N SER A 81 14.30 -2.42 -4.48
CA SER A 81 15.66 -2.19 -4.95
C SER A 81 16.59 -1.83 -3.80
N ALA A 82 16.14 -1.02 -2.85
CA ALA A 82 16.91 -0.67 -1.67
C ALA A 82 17.23 -1.90 -0.80
N LEU A 83 16.29 -2.83 -0.63
CA LEU A 83 16.54 -4.09 0.07
C LEU A 83 17.49 -5.02 -0.71
N ASN A 84 17.22 -5.23 -2.01
CA ASN A 84 18.03 -6.12 -2.84
C ASN A 84 19.48 -5.64 -2.96
N ASN A 85 19.68 -4.33 -3.09
CA ASN A 85 20.99 -3.71 -3.29
C ASN A 85 21.63 -3.23 -1.98
N HIS A 86 21.07 -3.60 -0.81
CA HIS A 86 21.57 -3.21 0.51
C HIS A 86 21.77 -1.69 0.70
N ARG A 87 20.91 -0.87 0.08
CA ARG A 87 20.91 0.60 0.22
C ARG A 87 20.11 1.08 1.43
N TYR A 88 19.67 0.17 2.29
CA TYR A 88 18.99 0.50 3.54
C TYR A 88 20.01 0.83 4.63
N GLN A 89 19.54 1.54 5.65
CA GLN A 89 20.25 1.76 6.90
C GLN A 89 19.68 0.81 7.96
N GLU A 90 20.54 0.37 8.87
CA GLU A 90 20.16 -0.47 10.01
C GLU A 90 20.36 0.32 11.30
N VAL A 91 19.35 0.31 12.16
CA VAL A 91 19.43 0.84 13.52
C VAL A 91 18.91 -0.20 14.50
N GLU A 92 19.61 -0.35 15.62
CA GLU A 92 19.25 -1.26 16.70
C GLU A 92 19.28 -0.50 18.03
N GLY A 93 18.24 -0.64 18.86
CA GLY A 93 18.17 0.03 20.15
C GLY A 93 16.80 -0.06 20.80
N GLY A 94 16.67 0.56 21.97
CA GLY A 94 15.37 0.75 22.60
C GLY A 94 14.53 1.78 21.84
N VAL A 95 13.23 1.53 21.77
CA VAL A 95 12.24 2.52 21.33
C VAL A 95 12.13 3.59 22.41
N GLU A 96 12.26 4.85 21.98
CA GLU A 96 12.18 6.05 22.80
C GLU A 96 11.13 7.01 22.22
N ASN A 97 10.62 7.92 23.05
CA ASN A 97 9.66 8.95 22.65
C ASN A 97 8.45 8.42 21.86
N TYR A 98 7.99 7.21 22.19
CA TYR A 98 6.86 6.60 21.51
C TYR A 98 5.60 7.46 21.73
N ASN A 99 5.05 7.94 20.61
CA ASN A 99 3.85 8.75 20.57
C ASN A 99 2.76 8.01 19.80
N ALA A 100 1.74 7.53 20.53
CA ALA A 100 0.57 6.86 19.96
C ALA A 100 -0.40 7.83 19.24
N HIS A 101 -0.21 9.15 19.40
CA HIS A 101 -1.05 10.17 18.77
C HIS A 101 -0.21 11.37 18.33
N VAL A 102 0.23 11.36 17.09
CA VAL A 102 0.88 12.53 16.49
C VAL A 102 -0.17 13.60 16.21
N ILE A 103 -0.07 14.75 16.87
CA ILE A 103 -1.03 15.86 16.74
C ILE A 103 -1.09 16.31 15.27
N GLY A 104 -2.29 16.37 14.71
CA GLY A 104 -2.52 16.78 13.32
C GLY A 104 -2.38 15.67 12.28
N MET A 105 -1.98 14.45 12.67
CA MET A 105 -1.84 13.30 11.76
C MET A 105 -2.78 12.17 12.18
N GLN A 106 -3.75 11.83 11.33
CA GLN A 106 -4.80 10.88 11.68
C GLN A 106 -4.27 9.45 11.78
N GLY A 107 -4.18 8.97 13.02
CA GLY A 107 -3.82 7.58 13.32
C GLY A 107 -2.35 7.25 13.09
N GLU A 108 -1.50 8.27 12.91
CA GLU A 108 -0.06 8.06 12.84
C GLU A 108 0.54 7.92 14.23
N GLU A 109 1.53 7.03 14.31
CA GLU A 109 2.34 6.81 15.49
C GLU A 109 3.80 7.13 15.13
N ALA A 110 4.51 7.72 16.09
CA ALA A 110 5.90 8.10 15.92
C ALA A 110 6.76 7.57 17.07
N PHE A 111 8.02 7.30 16.79
CA PHE A 111 8.99 6.91 17.82
C PHE A 111 10.42 7.17 17.35
N THR A 112 11.36 7.11 18.28
CA THR A 112 12.79 7.29 18.02
C THR A 112 13.56 6.02 18.40
N VAL A 113 14.62 5.70 17.65
CA VAL A 113 15.61 4.69 18.03
C VAL A 113 16.99 5.26 17.78
N ARG A 114 17.81 5.39 18.84
CA ARG A 114 19.16 5.99 18.76
C ARG A 114 19.18 7.33 17.98
N GLY A 115 18.21 8.20 18.24
CA GLY A 115 18.10 9.51 17.58
C GLY A 115 17.51 9.50 16.16
N VAL A 116 17.13 8.34 15.61
CA VAL A 116 16.43 8.26 14.31
C VAL A 116 14.93 8.21 14.56
N GLU A 117 14.19 9.19 14.04
CA GLU A 117 12.73 9.26 14.13
C GLU A 117 12.05 8.44 13.03
N PHE A 118 11.00 7.72 13.41
CA PHE A 118 10.17 6.90 12.53
C PHE A 118 8.71 7.25 12.71
N HIS A 119 8.01 7.41 11.58
CA HIS A 119 6.55 7.60 11.54
C HIS A 119 5.91 6.45 10.78
N TYR A 120 4.79 5.96 11.30
CA TYR A 120 4.02 4.93 10.63
C TYR A 120 2.52 5.07 10.88
N SER A 121 1.74 4.55 9.94
CA SER A 121 0.29 4.74 9.89
C SER A 121 -0.39 3.42 9.53
N PRO A 122 -1.59 3.13 10.08
CA PRO A 122 -2.36 1.96 9.68
C PRO A 122 -2.93 2.12 8.26
N TYR A 123 -2.87 3.33 7.70
CA TYR A 123 -3.32 3.66 6.35
C TYR A 123 -2.17 3.72 5.34
N SER A 124 -0.91 3.58 5.79
CA SER A 124 0.23 3.55 4.89
C SER A 124 0.16 2.31 3.98
N LEU A 125 0.32 2.52 2.68
CA LEU A 125 0.33 1.44 1.69
C LEU A 125 1.64 0.64 1.74
N PHE A 126 2.73 1.30 2.13
CA PHE A 126 4.05 0.69 2.30
C PHE A 126 4.60 0.97 3.71
N GLY A 127 5.44 0.06 4.19
CA GLY A 127 6.01 0.13 5.53
C GLY A 127 5.18 -0.53 6.62
N PHE A 128 5.66 -0.41 7.86
CA PHE A 128 4.99 -0.94 9.03
C PHE A 128 3.65 -0.22 9.28
N ARG A 129 2.61 -0.95 9.72
CA ARG A 129 1.24 -0.42 9.85
C ARG A 129 0.47 -0.89 11.09
N LYS A 130 1.12 -1.66 11.98
CA LYS A 130 0.46 -2.18 13.18
C LYS A 130 0.60 -1.16 14.31
N THR A 131 -0.37 -0.25 14.36
CA THR A 131 -0.52 0.73 15.44
C THR A 131 -0.88 0.07 16.77
N ARG A 132 -0.50 0.64 17.90
CA ARG A 132 -0.86 0.16 19.25
C ARG A 132 -2.36 0.03 19.44
N ARG A 133 -3.16 0.98 18.94
CA ARG A 133 -4.64 0.89 18.95
C ARG A 133 -5.19 -0.37 18.25
N ARG A 134 -4.41 -0.97 17.36
CA ARG A 134 -4.72 -2.21 16.62
C ARG A 134 -3.89 -3.41 17.09
N GLY A 135 -3.38 -3.38 18.33
CA GLY A 135 -2.54 -4.44 18.89
C GLY A 135 -1.09 -4.43 18.38
N GLY A 136 -0.58 -3.24 18.05
CA GLY A 136 0.80 -3.03 17.66
C GLY A 136 1.80 -3.40 18.77
N PRO A 137 2.95 -3.99 18.43
CA PRO A 137 3.94 -4.49 19.39
C PRO A 137 5.00 -3.45 19.81
N LEU A 138 4.95 -2.23 19.26
CA LEU A 138 5.90 -1.16 19.59
C LEU A 138 5.40 -0.35 20.79
N ASP A 139 6.30 -0.11 21.74
CA ASP A 139 6.11 0.73 22.91
C ASP A 139 7.47 1.23 23.40
N ASN A 140 7.50 2.23 24.26
CA ASN A 140 8.72 2.70 24.91
C ASN A 140 9.45 1.55 25.63
N GLY A 141 10.77 1.50 25.47
CA GLY A 141 11.64 0.48 26.06
C GLY A 141 11.69 -0.84 25.30
N VAL A 142 10.82 -1.06 24.30
CA VAL A 142 10.92 -2.25 23.43
C VAL A 142 12.22 -2.18 22.63
N TYR A 143 13.01 -3.25 22.69
CA TYR A 143 14.28 -3.29 21.98
C TYR A 143 14.08 -3.83 20.57
N VAL A 144 14.45 -3.03 19.57
CA VAL A 144 14.15 -3.27 18.16
C VAL A 144 15.40 -3.24 17.30
N ARG A 145 15.33 -3.94 16.18
CA ARG A 145 16.23 -3.79 15.04
C ARG A 145 15.39 -3.42 13.83
N ILE A 146 15.82 -2.40 13.10
CA ILE A 146 15.07 -1.81 12.00
C ILE A 146 15.98 -1.70 10.78
N HIS A 147 15.52 -2.25 9.66
CA HIS A 147 16.03 -1.85 8.34
C HIS A 147 15.12 -0.76 7.80
N HIS A 148 15.69 0.39 7.47
CA HIS A 148 14.94 1.53 6.97
C HIS A 148 15.60 2.18 5.76
N TYR A 149 14.80 2.86 4.95
CA TYR A 149 15.29 3.62 3.81
C TYR A 149 14.43 4.87 3.65
N LYS A 150 15.07 6.04 3.56
CA LYS A 150 14.39 7.35 3.52
C LYS A 150 13.34 7.52 4.64
N GLY A 151 13.68 7.08 5.86
CA GLY A 151 12.78 7.14 7.03
C GLY A 151 11.63 6.12 7.04
N LYS A 152 11.49 5.26 6.04
CA LYS A 152 10.47 4.20 6.00
C LYS A 152 11.02 2.88 6.52
N ILE A 153 10.25 2.22 7.40
CA ILE A 153 10.57 0.91 7.95
C ILE A 153 10.34 -0.16 6.88
N LEU A 154 11.40 -0.88 6.50
CA LEU A 154 11.37 -1.96 5.51
C LEU A 154 11.36 -3.34 6.17
N ARG A 155 12.04 -3.50 7.30
CA ARG A 155 11.97 -4.70 8.14
C ARG A 155 12.08 -4.31 9.61
N LEU A 156 11.39 -5.05 10.47
CA LEU A 156 11.34 -4.81 11.90
C LEU A 156 11.47 -6.13 12.66
N TRP A 157 12.45 -6.20 13.55
CA TRP A 157 12.58 -7.26 14.54
C TRP A 157 12.41 -6.69 15.94
N ILE A 158 11.76 -7.46 16.80
CA ILE A 158 11.59 -7.13 18.21
C ILE A 158 12.31 -8.18 19.02
N ARG A 159 13.00 -7.74 20.08
CA ARG A 159 13.65 -8.63 21.03
C ARG A 159 12.70 -8.88 22.19
N ALA A 160 12.24 -10.12 22.32
CA ALA A 160 11.60 -10.64 23.52
C ALA A 160 12.64 -11.08 24.55
#